data_AF-A0A151E349-F1
#
_entry.id   AF-A0A151E349-F1
#
_cell.length_a   1.000
_cell.length_b   1.000
_cell.length_c   1.000
_cell.angle_alpha   90.00
_cell.angle_beta   90.00
_cell.angle_gamma   90.00
#
_symmetry.space_group_name_H-M   'P 1'
#
loop_
_entity.id
_entity.type
_entity.pdbx_description
1 polymer ?
#
loop_
_entity_poly.entity_id
_entity_poly.type
_entity_poly.pdbx_seq_one_letter_code
_entity_poly.pdbx_strand_id
1 'polypeptide(L)'
;MKTIMVVDDETSILEQVKLCLEEDNFEVVTVDNNRKALELMDEDKEENFGLILIDTSMPDKKGSAFFSMKPRSNKNIDTNREEDFLQKPFTKEQLLKFVKSKI
;
A
#
# COMPACT_ATOMS: atom_id res chain seq x y z
N MET A 1 -6.78 16.04 0.16
CA MET A 1 -6.53 14.86 -0.70
C MET A 1 -6.43 13.66 0.18
N LYS A 2 -6.58 12.43 -0.34
CA LYS A 2 -6.34 11.23 0.46
C LYS A 2 -4.93 10.72 0.17
N THR A 3 -4.13 10.58 1.22
CA THR A 3 -2.74 10.15 1.20
C THR A 3 -2.66 8.62 1.07
N ILE A 4 -1.64 8.12 0.36
CA ILE A 4 -1.34 6.70 0.24
C ILE A 4 -0.25 6.34 1.25
N MET A 5 -0.50 5.36 2.10
CA MET A 5 0.53 4.81 2.98
C MET A 5 1.18 3.59 2.30
N VAL A 6 2.50 3.50 2.30
CA VAL A 6 3.26 2.35 1.78
C VAL A 6 4.11 1.78 2.91
N VAL A 7 3.97 0.48 3.18
CA VAL A 7 4.65 -0.22 4.26
C VAL A 7 5.48 -1.35 3.66
N ASP A 8 6.78 -1.28 3.80
CA ASP A 8 7.75 -2.24 3.25
C ASP A 8 9.03 -2.15 4.08
N ASP A 9 9.68 -3.27 4.41
CA ASP A 9 10.95 -3.26 5.15
C ASP A 9 12.14 -2.92 4.24
N GLU A 10 11.97 -3.00 2.92
CA GLU A 10 12.97 -2.60 1.94
C GLU A 10 12.88 -1.10 1.62
N THR A 11 13.76 -0.29 2.21
CA THR A 11 13.80 1.17 1.99
C THR A 11 13.96 1.55 0.52
N SER A 12 14.70 0.76 -0.27
CA SER A 12 14.84 0.99 -1.71
C SER A 12 13.50 0.87 -2.45
N ILE A 13 12.60 0.00 -2.01
CA ILE A 13 11.27 -0.14 -2.61
C ILE A 13 10.41 1.05 -2.20
N LEU A 14 10.44 1.44 -0.92
CA LEU A 14 9.74 2.62 -0.42
C LEU A 14 10.07 3.88 -1.24
N GLU A 15 11.36 4.15 -1.46
CA GLU A 15 11.81 5.31 -2.24
C GLU A 15 11.32 5.25 -3.70
N GLN A 16 11.42 4.09 -4.35
CA GLN A 16 10.96 3.93 -5.73
C GLN A 16 9.44 4.11 -5.86
N VAL A 17 8.67 3.48 -4.98
CA VAL A 17 7.20 3.58 -4.99
C VAL A 17 6.77 5.02 -4.71
N LYS A 18 7.40 5.67 -3.73
CA LYS A 18 7.13 7.08 -3.39
C LYS A 18 7.36 7.99 -4.59
N LEU A 19 8.54 7.92 -5.21
CA LEU A 19 8.86 8.73 -6.39
C LEU A 19 7.85 8.48 -7.52
N CYS A 20 7.53 7.23 -7.81
CA CYS A 20 6.61 6.87 -8.89
C CYS A 20 5.19 7.45 -8.69
N LEU A 21 4.70 7.45 -7.46
CA LEU A 21 3.36 7.93 -7.11
C LEU A 21 3.30 9.45 -6.95
N GLU A 22 4.32 10.07 -6.35
CA GLU A 22 4.42 11.53 -6.25
C GLU A 22 4.55 12.20 -7.63
N GLU A 23 5.25 11.57 -8.58
CA GLU A 23 5.29 12.02 -9.99
C GLU A 23 3.91 12.05 -10.67
N ASP A 24 2.94 11.27 -10.17
CA ASP A 24 1.56 11.25 -10.67
C ASP A 24 0.62 12.09 -9.78
N ASN A 25 1.18 12.96 -8.93
CA ASN A 25 0.47 13.89 -8.01
C ASN A 25 -0.28 13.21 -6.85
N PHE A 26 0.13 12.01 -6.45
CA PHE A 26 -0.35 11.42 -5.19
C PHE A 26 0.48 11.92 -4.01
N GLU A 27 -0.17 12.11 -2.86
CA GLU A 27 0.51 12.28 -1.59
C GLU A 27 0.86 10.90 -1.03
N VAL A 28 2.11 10.68 -0.64
CA VAL A 28 2.60 9.36 -0.19
C VAL A 28 3.35 9.46 1.12
N VAL A 29 3.01 8.58 2.06
CA VAL A 29 3.73 8.36 3.30
C VAL A 29 4.31 6.96 3.28
N THR A 30 5.62 6.85 3.44
CA THR A 30 6.33 5.56 3.49
C THR A 30 6.67 5.20 4.93
N VAL A 31 6.50 3.93 5.28
CA VAL A 31 6.75 3.40 6.61
C VAL A 31 7.57 2.12 6.50
N ASP A 32 8.64 2.03 7.28
CA ASP A 32 9.58 0.89 7.28
C ASP A 32 9.16 -0.25 8.22
N ASN A 33 8.02 -0.11 8.90
CA ASN A 33 7.61 -1.02 9.97
C ASN A 33 6.09 -1.02 10.18
N ASN A 34 5.52 -2.22 10.25
CA ASN A 34 4.10 -2.45 10.54
C ASN A 34 3.60 -1.76 11.82
N ARG A 35 4.43 -1.65 12.87
CA ARG A 35 4.03 -0.99 14.13
C ARG A 35 3.79 0.51 13.94
N LYS A 36 4.73 1.20 13.29
CA LYS A 36 4.59 2.63 12.98
C LYS A 36 3.39 2.87 12.05
N ALA A 37 3.14 1.94 11.13
CA ALA A 37 2.00 2.03 10.22
C ALA A 37 0.67 1.97 10.99
N LEU A 38 0.54 1.05 11.96
CA LEU A 38 -0.62 0.97 12.83
C LEU A 38 -0.77 2.22 13.71
N GLU A 39 0.32 2.71 14.31
CA GLU A 39 0.31 3.95 15.11
C GLU A 39 -0.19 5.14 14.28
N LEU A 40 0.31 5.31 13.05
CA LEU A 40 -0.13 6.38 12.14
C LEU A 40 -1.60 6.23 11.74
N MET A 41 -2.09 5.00 11.56
CA MET A 41 -3.52 4.76 11.27
C MET A 41 -4.40 5.06 12.47
N ASP A 42 -3.99 4.70 13.68
CA ASP A 42 -4.72 4.97 14.92
C ASP A 42 -4.74 6.48 15.25
N GLU A 43 -3.66 7.19 14.91
CA GLU A 43 -3.56 8.65 15.05
C GLU A 43 -4.34 9.43 13.99
N ASP A 44 -4.61 8.85 12.82
CA ASP A 44 -5.32 9.48 11.71
C ASP A 44 -6.84 9.56 11.92
N LYS A 45 -7.24 10.41 12.87
CA LYS A 45 -8.65 10.66 13.22
C LYS A 45 -9.47 11.32 12.11
N GLU A 46 -8.80 11.97 11.16
CA GLU A 46 -9.43 12.70 10.05
C GLU A 46 -9.51 11.87 8.75
N GLU A 47 -9.00 10.63 8.76
CA GLU A 47 -9.02 9.71 7.62
C GLU A 47 -8.37 10.27 6.38
N ASN A 48 -7.20 10.86 6.60
CA ASN A 48 -6.34 11.34 5.54
C ASN A 48 -5.84 10.17 4.68
N PHE A 49 -5.69 8.96 5.23
CA PHE A 49 -5.27 7.80 4.44
C PHE A 49 -6.42 7.23 3.59
N GLY A 50 -6.23 7.21 2.27
CA GLY A 50 -7.20 6.64 1.30
C GLY A 50 -6.90 5.21 0.90
N LEU A 51 -5.63 4.84 0.91
CA LEU A 51 -5.13 3.54 0.49
C LEU A 51 -3.87 3.21 1.28
N ILE A 52 -3.74 1.96 1.72
CA ILE A 52 -2.56 1.44 2.36
C ILE A 52 -2.04 0.29 1.51
N LEU A 53 -0.76 0.33 1.14
CA LEU A 53 -0.03 -0.73 0.46
C LEU A 53 0.92 -1.36 1.46
N ILE A 54 0.73 -2.63 1.81
CA ILE A 54 1.60 -3.35 2.75
C ILE A 54 2.30 -4.48 2.04
N ASP A 55 3.61 -4.59 2.21
CA ASP A 55 4.35 -5.74 1.73
C ASP A 55 4.00 -6.98 2.52
N THR A 56 3.58 -8.02 1.81
CA THR A 56 3.25 -9.31 2.39
C THR A 56 3.69 -10.43 1.47
N SER A 57 3.92 -11.61 2.04
CA SER A 57 4.10 -12.82 1.27
C SER A 57 2.73 -13.34 0.83
N MET A 58 2.54 -13.64 -0.45
CA MET A 58 1.32 -14.32 -0.88
C MET A 58 1.28 -15.72 -0.24
N PRO A 59 0.14 -16.15 0.32
CA PRO A 59 0.02 -17.47 0.93
C PRO A 59 0.22 -18.62 -0.07
N ASP A 60 -0.14 -18.44 -1.34
CA ASP A 60 -0.17 -19.52 -2.35
C ASP A 60 0.89 -19.43 -3.46
N LYS A 61 1.59 -18.29 -3.61
CA LYS A 61 2.65 -18.11 -4.61
C LYS A 61 3.97 -17.79 -3.92
N LYS A 62 5.05 -18.47 -4.31
CA LYS A 62 6.42 -18.09 -3.91
C LYS A 62 6.70 -16.66 -4.40
N GLY A 63 6.66 -15.69 -3.49
CA GLY A 63 6.98 -14.29 -3.77
C GLY A 63 6.39 -13.30 -2.76
N SER A 64 6.94 -12.09 -2.76
CA SER A 64 6.40 -10.94 -2.03
C SER A 64 5.48 -10.12 -2.95
N ALA A 65 4.47 -9.48 -2.37
CA ALA A 65 3.45 -8.72 -3.06
C ALA A 65 2.97 -7.58 -2.18
N PHE A 66 2.60 -6.45 -2.81
CA PHE A 66 1.85 -5.42 -2.10
C PHE A 66 0.39 -5.82 -1.97
N PHE A 67 -0.11 -5.84 -0.74
CA PHE A 67 -1.53 -5.94 -0.44
C PHE A 67 -2.11 -4.53 -0.24
N SER A 68 -3.17 -4.22 -0.97
CA SER A 68 -3.91 -2.97 -0.81
C SER A 68 -5.06 -3.12 0.18
N MET A 69 -5.18 -2.19 1.13
CA MET A 69 -6.35 -2.10 1.98
C MET A 69 -6.81 -0.65 2.20
N LYS A 70 -8.09 -0.50 2.57
CA LYS A 70 -8.67 0.79 2.98
C LYS A 70 -8.77 0.81 4.51
N PRO A 71 -8.37 1.91 5.19
CA PRO A 71 -8.34 1.97 6.66
C PRO A 71 -9.71 1.76 7.32
N ARG A 72 -10.82 2.03 6.61
CA ARG A 72 -12.20 1.91 7.12
C ARG A 72 -12.85 0.52 7.00
N SER A 73 -12.14 -0.52 6.54
CA SER A 73 -12.72 -1.87 6.43
C SER A 73 -12.84 -2.56 7.81
N ASN A 74 -13.78 -2.09 8.64
CA ASN A 74 -14.15 -2.67 9.94
C ASN A 74 -14.91 -4.00 9.85
N LYS A 75 -14.76 -4.76 8.76
CA LYS A 75 -15.39 -6.07 8.59
C LYS A 75 -14.44 -6.94 7.79
N ASN A 76 -13.97 -8.04 8.41
CA ASN A 76 -13.36 -9.21 7.78
C ASN A 76 -12.70 -8.88 6.44
N ILE A 77 -11.49 -8.32 6.48
CA ILE A 77 -10.68 -8.09 5.27
C ILE A 77 -10.53 -9.47 4.62
N ASP A 78 -11.25 -9.67 3.51
CA ASP A 78 -11.19 -10.91 2.75
C ASP A 78 -9.87 -10.92 1.97
N THR A 79 -8.84 -11.48 2.59
CA THR A 79 -7.50 -11.60 2.00
C THR A 79 -7.43 -12.57 0.83
N ASN A 80 -8.55 -13.15 0.38
CA ASN A 80 -8.59 -14.05 -0.78
C ASN A 80 -8.82 -13.32 -2.10
N ARG A 81 -9.04 -12.00 -2.08
CA ARG A 81 -9.25 -11.22 -3.29
C ARG A 81 -7.93 -10.94 -3.99
N GLU A 82 -7.61 -11.72 -5.03
CA GLU A 82 -6.38 -11.55 -5.83
C GLU A 82 -6.23 -10.13 -6.39
N GLU A 83 -7.34 -9.43 -6.63
CA GLU A 83 -7.35 -8.04 -7.11
C GLU A 83 -6.77 -7.03 -6.11
N ASP A 84 -6.64 -7.39 -4.83
CA ASP A 84 -6.04 -6.56 -3.79
C ASP A 84 -4.53 -6.79 -3.68
N PHE A 85 -3.94 -7.63 -4.53
CA PHE A 85 -2.51 -7.91 -4.53
C PHE A 85 -1.82 -7.42 -5.82
N LEU A 86 -0.64 -6.82 -5.64
CA LEU A 86 0.29 -6.49 -6.71
C LEU A 86 1.59 -7.30 -6.50
N GLN A 87 1.78 -8.32 -7.32
CA GLN A 87 2.93 -9.24 -7.22
C GLN A 87 4.25 -8.56 -7.61
N LYS A 88 5.32 -8.77 -6.82
CA LYS A 88 6.69 -8.36 -7.18
C LYS A 88 7.38 -9.39 -8.10
N PRO A 89 8.29 -8.96 -9.01
CA PRO A 89 8.58 -7.57 -9.37
C PRO A 89 7.46 -6.95 -10.22
N PHE A 90 7.24 -5.65 -10.08
CA PHE A 90 6.25 -4.89 -10.84
C PHE A 90 6.90 -3.68 -11.54
N THR A 91 6.25 -3.17 -12.59
CA THR A 91 6.65 -1.92 -13.25
C THR A 91 5.94 -0.71 -12.65
N LYS A 92 6.48 0.50 -12.91
CA LYS A 92 5.82 1.78 -12.56
C LYS A 92 4.38 1.85 -13.08
N GLU A 93 4.14 1.41 -14.32
CA GLU A 93 2.81 1.42 -14.93
C GLU A 93 1.83 0.48 -14.21
N GLN A 94 2.31 -0.71 -13.80
CA GLN A 94 1.49 -1.65 -13.03
C GLN A 94 1.13 -1.08 -11.66
N LEU A 95 2.09 -0.47 -10.96
CA LEU A 95 1.86 0.21 -9.69
C LEU A 95 0.82 1.34 -9.82
N LEU A 96 0.99 2.23 -10.81
CA LEU A 96 0.07 3.34 -11.03
C LEU A 96 -1.35 2.86 -11.38
N LYS A 97 -1.46 1.87 -12.27
CA LYS A 97 -2.74 1.28 -12.64
C LYS A 97 -3.43 0.63 -11.44
N PHE A 98 -2.65 -0.08 -10.62
CA PHE A 98 -3.13 -0.71 -9.41
C PHE A 98 -3.70 0.31 -8.43
N VAL A 99 -2.92 1.35 -8.09
CA VAL A 99 -3.34 2.44 -7.21
C VAL A 99 -4.58 3.17 -7.75
N LYS A 100 -4.57 3.58 -9.03
CA LYS A 100 -5.69 4.28 -9.69
C LYS A 100 -6.98 3.47 -9.71
N SER A 101 -6.91 2.14 -9.68
CA SER A 101 -8.10 1.28 -9.65
C SER A 101 -8.75 1.20 -8.26
N LYS A 102 -8.04 1.61 -7.20
CA LYS A 102 -8.48 1.47 -5.80
C LYS A 102 -8.96 2.78 -5.16
N ILE A 103 -8.54 3.93 -5.72
CA ILE A 103 -8.86 5.28 -5.23
C ILE A 103 -10.14 5.80 -5.87
#